data_AF-A0AAN0SYZ5-F1
#
_entry.id   AF-A0AAN0SYZ5-F1
#
_cell.length_a   1.000
_cell.length_b   1.000
_cell.length_c   1.000
_cell.angle_alpha   90.00
_cell.angle_beta   90.00
_cell.angle_gamma   90.00
#
_symmetry.space_group_name_H-M   'P 1'
#
loop_
_entity.id
_entity.type
_entity.pdbx_description
1 polymer ?
#
loop_
_entity_poly.entity_id
_entity_poly.type
_entity_poly.pdbx_seq_one_letter_code
_entity_poly.pdbx_strand_id
1 'polypeptide(L)'
;MSLLFDVIADIILFYPRNDMKLKYHIAKLSELEWFRNLHEDPKYTSLIWSNKKIKKYILNSANMKALINSETKQKEFVQLVHDEYKKRR
;
A
#
# COMPACT_ATOMS: atom_id res chain seq x y z
N MET A 1 -3.24 14.17 19.69
CA MET A 1 -2.98 12.86 19.05
C MET A 1 -3.87 12.75 17.81
N SER A 2 -3.47 13.28 16.65
CA SER A 2 -4.22 13.06 15.38
C SER A 2 -3.36 12.99 14.12
N LEU A 3 -2.04 13.26 14.18
CA LEU A 3 -1.19 13.30 12.97
C LEU A 3 -1.23 12.01 12.14
N LEU A 4 -1.47 10.86 12.77
CA LEU A 4 -1.51 9.54 12.13
C LEU A 4 -2.75 9.33 11.25
N PHE A 5 -3.89 9.93 11.62
CA PHE A 5 -5.11 9.88 10.80
C PHE A 5 -5.06 10.93 9.69
N ASP A 6 -4.44 12.09 9.96
CA ASP A 6 -4.41 13.22 9.03
C ASP A 6 -3.60 12.89 7.75
N VAL A 7 -2.45 12.22 7.86
CA VAL A 7 -1.63 11.82 6.70
C VAL A 7 -2.32 10.75 5.84
N ILE A 8 -2.97 9.77 6.48
CA ILE A 8 -3.71 8.72 5.75
C ILE A 8 -4.93 9.33 5.05
N ALA A 9 -5.63 10.26 5.71
CA ALA A 9 -6.76 10.98 5.15
C ALA A 9 -6.37 11.79 3.91
N ASP A 10 -5.26 12.54 3.98
CA ASP A 10 -4.74 13.31 2.85
C ASP A 10 -4.41 12.41 1.66
N ILE A 11 -3.68 11.31 1.85
CA ILE A 11 -3.33 10.41 0.73
C ILE A 11 -4.59 9.78 0.10
N ILE A 12 -5.60 9.44 0.90
CA ILE A 12 -6.87 8.89 0.40
C ILE A 12 -7.69 9.95 -0.36
N LEU A 13 -7.65 11.21 0.08
CA LEU A 13 -8.30 12.35 -0.58
C LEU A 13 -7.62 12.68 -1.92
N PHE A 14 -6.29 12.69 -1.97
CA PHE A 14 -5.50 13.02 -3.18
C PHE A 14 -5.51 11.92 -4.25
N TYR A 15 -5.82 10.66 -3.91
CA TYR A 15 -5.96 9.56 -4.87
C TYR A 15 -7.43 9.10 -5.01
N PRO A 16 -8.29 9.88 -5.71
CA PRO A 16 -9.70 9.55 -5.92
C PRO A 16 -9.85 8.41 -6.94
N ARG A 17 -9.60 7.17 -6.52
CA ARG A 17 -9.98 5.95 -7.24
C ARG A 17 -11.32 5.43 -6.72
N ASN A 18 -12.18 4.91 -7.59
CA ASN A 18 -13.49 4.31 -7.25
C ASN A 18 -13.40 2.96 -6.49
N ASP A 19 -12.22 2.52 -6.07
CA ASP A 19 -12.03 1.22 -5.44
C ASP A 19 -11.99 1.37 -3.90
N MET A 20 -13.18 1.38 -3.29
CA MET A 20 -13.34 1.52 -1.84
C MET A 20 -12.67 0.39 -1.06
N LYS A 21 -12.65 -0.82 -1.61
CA LYS A 21 -11.98 -1.97 -0.99
C LYS A 21 -10.47 -1.78 -0.95
N LEU A 22 -9.88 -1.31 -2.06
CA LEU A 22 -8.47 -0.98 -2.11
C LEU A 22 -8.12 0.13 -1.11
N LYS A 23 -8.91 1.21 -1.05
CA LYS A 23 -8.73 2.30 -0.08
C LYS A 23 -8.73 1.78 1.36
N TYR A 24 -9.72 0.96 1.72
CA TYR A 24 -9.82 0.36 3.04
C TYR A 24 -8.61 -0.53 3.38
N HIS A 25 -8.17 -1.39 2.46
CA HIS A 25 -6.98 -2.21 2.68
C HIS A 25 -5.70 -1.37 2.81
N ILE A 26 -5.51 -0.34 1.99
CA ILE A 26 -4.36 0.56 2.09
C ILE A 26 -4.38 1.30 3.42
N ALA A 27 -5.53 1.82 3.86
CA ALA A 27 -5.66 2.48 5.16
C ALA A 27 -5.23 1.54 6.29
N LYS A 28 -5.75 0.31 6.28
CA LYS A 28 -5.40 -0.71 7.28
C LYS A 28 -3.92 -1.12 7.24
N LEU A 29 -3.31 -1.21 6.06
CA LEU A 29 -1.87 -1.48 5.96
C LEU A 29 -1.05 -0.28 6.45
N SER A 30 -1.53 0.95 6.25
CA SER A 30 -0.83 2.19 6.66
C SER A 30 -0.78 2.40 8.18
N GLU A 31 -1.60 1.66 8.93
CA GLU A 31 -1.45 1.55 10.39
C GLU A 31 -0.14 0.82 10.77
N LEU A 32 0.39 -0.03 9.88
CA LEU A 32 1.64 -0.76 10.08
C LEU A 32 2.82 0.08 9.56
N GLU A 33 3.82 0.28 10.43
CA GLU A 33 4.97 1.15 10.14
C GLU A 33 5.74 0.77 8.88
N TRP A 34 5.96 -0.53 8.64
CA TRP A 34 6.71 -0.99 7.46
C TRP A 34 6.04 -0.59 6.13
N PHE A 35 4.70 -0.59 6.10
CA PHE A 35 3.94 -0.23 4.90
C PHE A 35 3.79 1.29 4.81
N ARG A 36 3.58 1.98 5.93
CA ARG A 36 3.55 3.44 5.99
C ARG A 36 4.83 4.04 5.40
N ASN A 37 5.99 3.58 5.86
CA ASN A 37 7.29 4.05 5.35
C ASN A 37 7.46 3.78 3.84
N LEU A 38 6.87 2.70 3.32
CA LEU A 38 6.85 2.40 1.88
C LEU A 38 5.86 3.31 1.13
N HIS A 39 4.69 3.57 1.70
CA HIS A 39 3.58 4.26 1.03
C HIS A 39 3.70 5.78 1.05
N GLU A 40 4.33 6.35 2.08
CA GLU A 40 4.65 7.78 2.16
C GLU A 40 5.74 8.21 1.18
N ASP A 41 6.57 7.27 0.71
CA ASP A 41 7.56 7.56 -0.32
C ASP A 41 6.87 7.84 -1.67
N PRO A 42 6.97 9.08 -2.21
CA PRO A 42 6.27 9.47 -3.43
C PRO A 42 6.57 8.57 -4.62
N LYS A 43 7.77 7.95 -4.65
CA LYS A 43 8.19 7.01 -5.70
C LYS A 43 7.28 5.79 -5.75
N TYR A 44 6.81 5.32 -4.59
CA TYR A 44 6.00 4.13 -4.44
C TYR A 44 4.52 4.43 -4.25
N THR A 45 4.14 5.58 -3.67
CA THR A 45 2.72 5.96 -3.50
C THR A 45 1.96 5.81 -4.81
N SER A 46 2.44 6.48 -5.86
CA SER A 46 1.80 6.46 -7.19
C SER A 46 1.77 5.05 -7.79
N LEU A 47 2.83 4.27 -7.57
CA LEU A 47 2.96 2.90 -8.05
C LEU A 47 1.94 1.97 -7.39
N ILE A 48 1.78 2.04 -6.06
CA ILE A 48 0.82 1.27 -5.27
C ILE A 48 -0.61 1.51 -5.76
N TRP A 49 -0.96 2.77 -6.03
CA TRP A 49 -2.30 3.14 -6.51
C TRP A 49 -2.58 2.83 -7.99
N SER A 50 -1.55 2.68 -8.83
CA SER A 50 -1.72 2.57 -10.28
C SER A 50 -1.42 1.17 -10.84
N ASN A 51 -0.44 0.45 -10.30
CA ASN A 51 0.01 -0.83 -10.83
C ASN A 51 -1.03 -1.95 -10.63
N LYS A 52 -1.40 -2.64 -11.72
CA LYS A 52 -2.43 -3.69 -11.71
C LYS A 52 -2.05 -4.90 -10.84
N LYS A 53 -0.77 -5.29 -10.84
CA LYS A 53 -0.26 -6.43 -10.08
C LYS A 53 -0.28 -6.14 -8.58
N ILE A 54 0.20 -4.98 -8.16
CA ILE A 54 0.18 -4.55 -6.75
C ILE A 54 -1.26 -4.43 -6.26
N LYS A 55 -2.14 -3.76 -7.01
CA LYS A 55 -3.57 -3.66 -6.65
C LYS A 55 -4.23 -5.02 -6.47
N LYS A 56 -4.04 -5.94 -7.42
CA LYS A 56 -4.58 -7.30 -7.33
C LYS A 56 -4.06 -8.03 -6.10
N TYR A 57 -2.80 -7.83 -5.73
CA TYR A 57 -2.21 -8.42 -4.54
C TYR A 57 -2.87 -7.89 -3.26
N ILE A 58 -3.01 -6.58 -3.11
CA ILE A 58 -3.63 -5.94 -1.93
C ILE A 58 -5.11 -6.28 -1.83
N LEU A 59 -5.84 -6.30 -2.95
CA LEU A 59 -7.29 -6.60 -2.98
C LEU A 59 -7.63 -8.05 -2.59
N ASN A 60 -6.67 -8.97 -2.70
CA ASN A 60 -6.84 -10.35 -2.29
C ASN A 60 -6.80 -10.46 -0.76
N SER A 61 -7.91 -10.92 -0.17
CA SER A 61 -8.06 -11.01 1.29
C SER A 61 -7.07 -11.99 1.95
N ALA A 62 -6.69 -13.08 1.28
CA ALA A 62 -5.70 -14.03 1.80
C ALA A 62 -4.31 -13.39 1.88
N ASN A 63 -3.91 -12.66 0.82
CA ASN A 63 -2.67 -11.90 0.80
C ASN A 63 -2.69 -10.78 1.84
N MET A 64 -3.79 -10.06 1.97
CA MET A 64 -3.95 -9.02 2.98
C MET A 64 -3.76 -9.57 4.40
N LYS A 65 -4.37 -10.72 4.70
CA LYS A 65 -4.17 -11.41 5.99
C LYS A 65 -2.70 -11.81 6.17
N ALA A 66 -2.04 -12.29 5.12
CA ALA A 66 -0.64 -12.65 5.17
C ALA A 66 0.27 -11.43 5.41
N LEU A 67 -0.02 -10.28 4.78
CA LEU A 67 0.72 -9.03 4.97
C LEU A 67 0.62 -8.50 6.41
N ILE A 68 -0.52 -8.68 7.06
CA ILE A 68 -0.70 -8.26 8.46
C ILE A 68 0.08 -9.17 9.41
N ASN A 69 0.14 -10.48 9.15
CA ASN A 69 0.59 -11.47 10.14
C ASN A 69 1.99 -12.05 9.90
N SER A 70 2.65 -11.79 8.76
CA SER A 70 3.93 -12.42 8.40
C SER A 70 4.95 -11.42 7.86
N GLU A 71 6.04 -11.23 8.60
CA GLU A 71 7.16 -10.37 8.20
C GLU A 71 7.80 -10.83 6.89
N THR A 72 7.90 -12.15 6.65
CA THR A 72 8.39 -12.70 5.39
C THR A 72 7.54 -12.21 4.22
N LYS A 73 6.21 -12.24 4.37
CA LYS A 73 5.29 -11.77 3.32
C LYS A 73 5.33 -10.25 3.14
N GLN A 74 5.61 -9.51 4.20
CA GLN A 74 5.86 -8.07 4.12
C GLN A 74 7.11 -7.78 3.29
N LYS A 75 8.22 -8.47 3.56
CA LYS A 75 9.48 -8.35 2.80
C LYS A 75 9.30 -8.72 1.32
N GLU A 76 8.62 -9.83 1.03
CA GLU A 76 8.27 -10.23 -0.35
C GLU A 76 7.46 -9.15 -1.07
N PHE A 77 6.51 -8.52 -0.37
CA PHE A 77 5.71 -7.45 -0.95
C PHE A 77 6.52 -6.17 -1.21
N VAL A 78 7.39 -5.76 -0.29
CA VAL A 78 8.30 -4.62 -0.51
C VAL A 78 9.18 -4.89 -1.74
N GLN A 79 9.73 -6.09 -1.87
CA GLN A 79 10.50 -6.50 -3.05
C GLN A 79 9.67 -6.42 -4.32
N LEU A 80 8.44 -6.92 -4.30
CA LEU A 80 7.51 -6.80 -5.43
C LEU A 80 7.30 -5.34 -5.86
N VAL A 81 7.10 -4.42 -4.91
CA VAL A 81 6.94 -2.99 -5.20
C VAL A 81 8.22 -2.43 -5.83
N HIS A 82 9.40 -2.78 -5.31
CA HIS A 82 10.69 -2.37 -5.87
C HIS A 82 10.91 -2.89 -7.30
N ASP A 83 10.58 -4.16 -7.56
CA ASP A 83 10.73 -4.76 -8.88
C ASP A 83 9.79 -4.13 -9.91
N GLU A 84 8.54 -3.87 -9.52
CA GLU A 84 7.59 -3.17 -10.38
C GLU A 84 7.97 -1.70 -10.62
N TYR A 85 8.65 -1.05 -9.66
CA TYR A 85 9.21 0.28 -9.86
C TYR A 85 10.35 0.25 -10.89
N LYS A 86 11.30 -0.69 -10.75
CA LYS A 86 12.43 -0.84 -11.67
C LYS A 86 11.99 -1.03 -13.12
N LYS A 87 10.91 -1.78 -13.37
CA LYS A 87 10.36 -1.99 -14.72
C LYS A 87 9.80 -0.74 -15.40
N ARG A 88 9.52 0.33 -14.64
CA ARG A 88 9.05 1.62 -15.19
C ARG A 88 10.19 2.50 -15.70
N ARG A 89 11.44 2.17 -15.37
CA ARG A 89 12.64 2.94 -15.68
C ARG A 89 13.47 2.20 -16.71
#